data_AF-A0A935DKA8-F1
#
_entry.id   AF-A0A935DKA8-F1
#
_cell.length_a   1.000
_cell.length_b   1.000
_cell.length_c   1.000
_cell.angle_alpha   90.00
_cell.angle_beta   90.00
_cell.angle_gamma   90.00
#
_symmetry.space_group_name_H-M   'P 1'
#
loop_
_entity.id
_entity.type
_entity.pdbx_description
1 polymer ?
#
loop_
_entity_poly.entity_id
_entity_poly.type
_entity_poly.pdbx_seq_one_letter_code
_entity_poly.pdbx_strand_id
1 'polypeptide(L)'
;MRKHPITVQSFMIVGSLGAWLLGCPVWSEHDDGPDGVPVVDAGTTDRPPVVFDTGPRVCTVNRDCASGYCDPTGRCATTQSCTSTAGCPSGSYCETSRGTCVPGCSANADCARVAANLVCDTAARRCVPGGGCTADAQCAATPATPVCLGGSCQPRANQCQFDYQCTGSGQSCVDGQCIVGCTTANAATACAAGQVCTNSRCTYPTTGADCGGRCTAAQLCVSGTCLATCTADATCGSNQVCVGGVCRVDTRPRPFCTMDSQCNANSVCNNGACRRLCPTPSTMPDGACMTVDVQFNLCATDTMGRSLCTSTNEQRPECARSSNCTAGRTCVNARCQ
;
A
#
# COMPACT_ATOMS: atom_id res chain seq x y z
N MET A 1 -54.03 -0.43 -28.76
CA MET A 1 -54.60 -1.71 -29.21
C MET A 1 -53.71 -2.84 -28.70
N ARG A 2 -54.33 -3.90 -28.13
CA ARG A 2 -53.77 -5.18 -27.63
C ARG A 2 -52.82 -5.07 -26.42
N LYS A 3 -53.24 -5.38 -25.17
CA LYS A 3 -53.51 -6.70 -24.53
C LYS A 3 -52.32 -7.68 -24.64
N HIS A 4 -51.83 -8.42 -23.64
CA HIS A 4 -51.87 -8.52 -22.16
C HIS A 4 -50.73 -9.53 -21.78
N PRO A 5 -50.46 -9.85 -20.49
CA PRO A 5 -49.13 -10.19 -19.94
C PRO A 5 -48.82 -11.71 -19.86
N ILE A 6 -47.58 -12.05 -19.49
CA ILE A 6 -47.18 -13.43 -19.10
C ILE A 6 -46.83 -13.45 -17.61
N THR A 7 -47.58 -14.28 -16.89
CA THR A 7 -47.45 -14.71 -15.50
C THR A 7 -47.06 -16.19 -15.49
N VAL A 8 -46.13 -16.63 -14.65
CA VAL A 8 -45.94 -18.04 -14.23
C VAL A 8 -45.34 -18.02 -12.81
N GLN A 9 -46.14 -18.13 -11.74
CA GLN A 9 -46.60 -19.34 -11.02
C GLN A 9 -45.51 -20.23 -10.38
N SER A 10 -45.48 -20.18 -9.05
CA SER A 10 -44.87 -21.14 -8.11
C SER A 10 -45.77 -22.36 -7.92
N PHE A 11 -45.21 -23.59 -7.80
CA PHE A 11 -45.81 -24.74 -7.06
C PHE A 11 -44.83 -25.92 -6.95
N MET A 12 -44.58 -26.41 -5.73
CA MET A 12 -44.35 -27.82 -5.34
C MET A 12 -44.56 -27.88 -3.81
N ILE A 13 -45.73 -28.28 -3.31
CA ILE A 13 -46.23 -29.64 -3.00
C ILE A 13 -45.41 -30.38 -1.93
N VAL A 14 -46.12 -30.58 -0.82
CA VAL A 14 -45.85 -31.28 0.43
C VAL A 14 -46.04 -32.79 0.25
N GLY A 15 -45.20 -33.58 0.92
CA GLY A 15 -45.32 -35.04 1.04
C GLY A 15 -44.77 -35.55 2.37
N SER A 16 -45.67 -35.60 3.35
CA SER A 16 -45.73 -36.32 4.65
C SER A 16 -45.24 -37.79 4.58
N LEU A 17 -45.02 -38.60 5.63
CA LEU A 17 -45.06 -38.56 7.10
C LEU A 17 -44.65 -40.00 7.55
N GLY A 18 -43.88 -40.12 8.63
CA GLY A 18 -43.96 -41.23 9.60
C GLY A 18 -43.03 -42.44 9.42
N ALA A 19 -42.60 -43.17 10.47
CA ALA A 19 -42.69 -42.96 11.91
C ALA A 19 -41.93 -44.09 12.67
N TRP A 20 -41.46 -43.80 13.89
CA TRP A 20 -41.23 -44.67 15.07
C TRP A 20 -40.12 -45.75 15.11
N LEU A 21 -39.22 -45.64 16.11
CA LEU A 21 -39.11 -46.43 17.35
C LEU A 21 -37.71 -46.19 17.98
N LEU A 22 -37.59 -45.51 19.13
CA LEU A 22 -37.40 -46.05 20.50
C LEU A 22 -36.26 -47.10 20.59
N GLY A 23 -35.24 -47.06 21.45
CA GLY A 23 -34.91 -46.26 22.64
C GLY A 23 -33.57 -46.78 23.24
N CYS A 24 -33.06 -46.12 24.29
CA CYS A 24 -31.81 -46.46 24.99
C CYS A 24 -31.93 -47.66 25.96
N PRO A 25 -30.80 -48.33 26.28
CA PRO A 25 -30.36 -48.55 27.69
C PRO A 25 -28.85 -48.21 27.84
N VAL A 26 -28.29 -47.61 28.91
CA VAL A 26 -28.10 -48.00 30.35
C VAL A 26 -27.30 -49.31 30.54
N TRP A 27 -26.51 -49.38 31.64
CA TRP A 27 -25.71 -50.47 32.29
C TRP A 27 -24.19 -50.12 32.33
N SER A 28 -23.56 -49.64 33.41
CA SER A 28 -23.38 -50.04 34.83
C SER A 28 -22.18 -50.97 35.09
N GLU A 29 -21.19 -50.42 35.79
CA GLU A 29 -20.40 -50.95 36.93
C GLU A 29 -20.37 -52.47 37.16
N HIS A 30 -19.15 -53.05 37.20
CA HIS A 30 -18.79 -54.21 38.02
C HIS A 30 -17.32 -54.11 38.47
N ASP A 31 -17.16 -54.16 39.80
CA ASP A 31 -15.92 -54.24 40.58
C ASP A 31 -15.35 -55.69 40.65
N ASP A 32 -14.15 -55.77 41.24
CA ASP A 32 -13.51 -56.92 41.94
C ASP A 32 -12.49 -57.85 41.22
N GLY A 33 -11.24 -57.36 41.12
CA GLY A 33 -9.99 -57.95 41.67
C GLY A 33 -9.43 -59.30 41.17
N PRO A 34 -8.26 -59.76 41.70
CA PRO A 34 -6.95 -59.10 41.74
C PRO A 34 -5.83 -59.98 41.11
N ASP A 35 -4.64 -59.40 40.90
CA ASP A 35 -3.31 -59.98 41.20
C ASP A 35 -2.21 -59.54 40.22
N GLY A 36 -1.09 -59.06 40.78
CA GLY A 36 0.22 -59.14 40.14
C GLY A 36 0.98 -57.84 39.89
N VAL A 37 1.31 -57.09 40.94
CA VAL A 37 2.46 -56.15 40.92
C VAL A 37 3.78 -56.93 40.86
N PRO A 38 4.84 -56.33 40.28
CA PRO A 38 5.95 -55.99 41.16
C PRO A 38 6.53 -54.59 40.92
N VAL A 39 6.63 -53.86 42.04
CA VAL A 39 7.63 -52.85 42.46
C VAL A 39 8.15 -51.82 41.45
N VAL A 40 7.67 -50.59 41.63
CA VAL A 40 8.39 -49.35 41.28
C VAL A 40 9.35 -48.97 42.40
N ASP A 41 10.64 -48.96 42.09
CA ASP A 41 11.65 -48.26 42.89
C ASP A 41 11.50 -46.75 42.71
N ALA A 42 11.43 -46.04 43.83
CA ALA A 42 11.51 -44.59 43.89
C ALA A 42 12.99 -44.18 43.77
N GLY A 43 13.37 -43.49 42.68
CA GLY A 43 14.72 -42.95 42.59
C GLY A 43 15.06 -42.24 41.28
N THR A 44 15.22 -40.92 41.40
CA THR A 44 15.95 -39.97 40.52
C THR A 44 15.18 -39.30 39.38
N THR A 45 15.41 -37.98 39.34
CA THR A 45 14.94 -36.97 38.41
C THR A 45 15.44 -37.21 37.00
N ASP A 46 14.62 -37.83 36.15
CA ASP A 46 14.78 -37.70 34.70
C ASP A 46 13.52 -37.10 34.10
N ARG A 47 13.54 -35.77 34.06
CA ARG A 47 12.75 -34.98 33.12
C ARG A 47 12.98 -35.60 31.74
N PRO A 48 11.92 -35.97 30.97
CA PRO A 48 12.12 -36.52 29.64
C PRO A 48 12.99 -35.54 28.84
N PRO A 49 13.97 -36.03 28.06
CA PRO A 49 14.77 -35.14 27.24
C PRO A 49 13.79 -34.32 26.41
N VAL A 50 13.96 -33.00 26.47
CA VAL A 50 13.40 -32.10 25.47
C VAL A 50 13.70 -32.75 24.13
N VAL A 51 12.66 -33.25 23.47
CA VAL A 51 12.77 -33.74 22.11
C VAL A 51 13.19 -32.51 21.32
N PHE A 52 14.49 -32.34 21.11
CA PHE A 52 15.00 -31.49 20.06
C PHE A 52 14.47 -32.13 18.79
N ASP A 53 13.30 -31.66 18.38
CA ASP A 53 12.70 -31.93 17.10
C ASP A 53 13.76 -31.57 16.03
N THR A 54 14.41 -32.62 15.57
CA THR A 54 15.52 -32.71 14.62
C THR A 54 15.01 -33.09 13.24
N GLY A 55 13.69 -32.95 13.01
CA GLY A 55 13.16 -32.91 11.66
C GLY A 55 13.81 -31.76 10.89
N PRO A 56 14.03 -31.91 9.57
CA PRO A 56 14.47 -30.78 8.76
C PRO A 56 13.40 -29.70 8.89
N ARG A 57 13.69 -28.66 9.68
CA ARG A 57 12.78 -27.53 9.90
C ARG A 57 12.77 -26.70 8.63
N VAL A 58 12.07 -27.22 7.63
CA VAL A 58 11.77 -26.50 6.41
C VAL A 58 10.80 -25.40 6.80
N CYS A 59 11.12 -24.18 6.39
CA CYS A 59 10.32 -23.01 6.66
C CYS A 59 10.07 -22.26 5.37
N THR A 60 8.96 -21.53 5.36
CA THR A 60 8.62 -20.56 4.32
C THR A 60 8.63 -19.15 4.89
N VAL A 61 8.37 -18.99 6.19
CA VAL A 61 8.39 -17.71 6.91
C VAL A 61 9.05 -17.87 8.27
N ASN A 62 9.51 -16.75 8.84
CA ASN A 62 10.18 -16.73 10.15
C ASN A 62 9.35 -17.34 11.29
N ARG A 63 8.02 -17.27 11.19
CA ARG A 63 7.10 -17.84 12.19
C ARG A 63 7.11 -19.38 12.22
N ASP A 64 7.54 -20.02 11.14
CA ASP A 64 7.67 -21.49 11.09
C ASP A 64 8.80 -21.97 12.02
N CYS A 65 9.65 -21.05 12.47
CA CYS A 65 10.78 -21.32 13.34
C CYS A 65 10.47 -20.94 14.79
N ALA A 66 10.42 -21.95 15.67
CA ALA A 66 10.16 -21.79 17.11
C ALA A 66 11.20 -20.90 17.83
N SER A 67 12.45 -20.98 17.42
CA SER A 67 13.56 -20.17 17.94
C SER A 67 14.51 -19.81 16.80
N GLY A 68 14.26 -18.68 16.12
CA GLY A 68 15.05 -18.37 14.93
C GLY A 68 14.39 -17.50 13.89
N TYR A 69 14.88 -17.63 12.66
CA TYR A 69 14.31 -17.07 11.45
C TYR A 69 14.44 -18.08 10.32
N CYS A 70 13.69 -17.86 9.24
CA CYS A 70 13.80 -18.69 8.04
C CYS A 70 14.92 -18.18 7.15
N ASP A 71 15.96 -18.98 6.95
CA ASP A 71 17.08 -18.61 6.10
C ASP A 71 16.72 -18.72 4.60
N PRO A 72 17.51 -18.13 3.69
CA PRO A 72 17.24 -18.20 2.25
C PRO A 72 17.25 -19.61 1.65
N THR A 73 17.76 -20.61 2.38
CA THR A 73 17.74 -22.02 1.97
C THR A 73 16.46 -22.74 2.43
N GLY A 74 15.53 -22.01 3.05
CA GLY A 74 14.28 -22.55 3.58
C GLY A 74 14.48 -23.37 4.84
N ARG A 75 15.53 -23.09 5.63
CA ARG A 75 15.79 -23.77 6.90
C ARG A 75 15.73 -22.81 8.08
N CYS A 76 15.25 -23.31 9.21
CA CYS A 76 15.26 -22.53 10.45
C CYS A 76 16.67 -22.38 11.00
N ALA A 77 17.17 -21.14 11.02
CA ALA A 77 18.41 -20.76 11.67
C ALA A 77 18.12 -20.24 13.08
N THR A 78 18.83 -20.73 14.09
CA THR A 78 18.69 -20.27 15.48
C THR A 78 19.28 -18.87 15.66
N THR A 79 18.71 -18.10 16.58
CA THR A 79 19.12 -16.71 16.85
C THR A 79 18.93 -16.37 18.32
N GLN A 80 19.51 -15.26 18.77
CA GLN A 80 19.33 -14.78 20.14
C GLN A 80 17.97 -14.10 20.32
N SER A 81 17.47 -14.15 21.55
CA SER A 81 16.29 -13.40 21.95
C SER A 81 16.61 -11.92 22.12
N CYS A 82 15.61 -11.06 21.93
CA CYS A 82 15.76 -9.61 22.01
C CYS A 82 14.48 -8.94 22.48
N THR A 83 14.63 -7.76 23.09
CA THR A 83 13.54 -6.84 23.43
C THR A 83 13.56 -5.56 22.59
N SER A 84 14.71 -5.25 21.97
CA SER A 84 14.91 -4.11 21.07
C SER A 84 16.02 -4.41 20.07
N THR A 85 16.06 -3.67 18.96
CA THR A 85 17.08 -3.82 17.92
C THR A 85 18.51 -3.64 18.45
N ALA A 86 18.70 -2.84 19.51
CA ALA A 86 20.00 -2.67 20.15
C ALA A 86 20.56 -3.98 20.74
N GLY A 87 19.70 -4.92 21.12
CA GLY A 87 20.09 -6.25 21.61
C GLY A 87 20.50 -7.25 20.52
N CYS A 88 20.39 -6.86 19.24
CA CYS A 88 20.76 -7.73 18.13
C CYS A 88 22.15 -7.41 17.55
N PRO A 89 22.83 -8.41 16.94
CA PRO A 89 24.11 -8.20 16.30
C PRO A 89 24.01 -7.18 15.16
N SER A 90 25.15 -6.61 14.77
CA SER A 90 25.23 -5.69 13.63
C SER A 90 24.59 -6.30 12.38
N GLY A 91 23.74 -5.52 11.71
CA GLY A 91 22.99 -5.97 10.54
C GLY A 91 21.71 -6.76 10.84
N SER A 92 21.34 -6.96 12.11
CA SER A 92 20.10 -7.62 12.53
C SER A 92 19.19 -6.69 13.33
N TYR A 93 17.88 -6.87 13.19
CA TYR A 93 16.88 -6.13 13.96
C TYR A 93 16.05 -7.06 14.84
N CYS A 94 15.42 -6.49 15.86
CA CYS A 94 14.57 -7.26 16.76
C CYS A 94 13.15 -7.32 16.22
N GLU A 95 12.70 -8.51 15.85
CA GLU A 95 11.29 -8.76 15.55
C GLU A 95 10.55 -8.89 16.88
N THR A 96 10.12 -7.75 17.42
CA THR A 96 9.61 -7.62 18.80
C THR A 96 8.37 -8.46 19.10
N SER A 97 7.61 -8.86 18.08
CA SER A 97 6.47 -9.78 18.25
C SER A 97 6.88 -11.19 18.65
N ARG A 98 8.07 -11.63 18.24
CA ARG A 98 8.64 -12.96 18.55
C ARG A 98 9.77 -12.86 19.56
N GLY A 99 10.29 -11.65 19.79
CA GLY A 99 11.43 -11.40 20.67
C GLY A 99 12.69 -12.09 20.15
N THR A 100 12.87 -12.15 18.83
CA THR A 100 13.99 -12.85 18.17
C THR A 100 14.71 -11.94 17.19
N CYS A 101 16.04 -11.99 17.17
CA CYS A 101 16.84 -11.24 16.20
C CYS A 101 16.74 -11.88 14.81
N VAL A 102 16.35 -11.09 13.81
CA VAL A 102 16.27 -11.53 12.42
C VAL A 102 17.26 -10.75 11.55
N PRO A 103 17.80 -11.35 10.48
CA PRO A 103 18.65 -10.64 9.54
C PRO A 103 17.94 -9.42 8.98
N GLY A 104 18.61 -8.29 9.04
CA GLY A 104 18.16 -7.00 8.54
C GLY A 104 19.15 -6.46 7.53
N CYS A 105 19.52 -5.19 7.69
CA CYS A 105 20.53 -4.56 6.86
C CYS A 105 21.51 -3.72 7.68
N SER A 106 22.70 -3.55 7.12
CA SER A 106 23.74 -2.62 7.58
C SER A 106 24.07 -1.56 6.53
N ALA A 107 23.87 -1.90 5.25
CA ALA A 107 24.01 -1.01 4.12
C ALA A 107 22.98 -1.33 3.03
N ASN A 108 22.82 -0.44 2.05
CA ASN A 108 21.84 -0.60 0.97
C ASN A 108 22.06 -1.87 0.13
N ALA A 109 23.32 -2.32 0.03
CA ALA A 109 23.67 -3.55 -0.68
C ALA A 109 23.02 -4.80 -0.06
N ASP A 110 22.77 -4.81 1.25
CA ASP A 110 22.14 -5.94 1.94
C ASP A 110 20.68 -6.12 1.50
N CYS A 111 20.03 -5.00 1.18
CA CYS A 111 18.61 -4.98 0.84
C CYS A 111 18.30 -5.44 -0.58
N ALA A 112 19.30 -5.47 -1.46
CA ALA A 112 19.17 -6.06 -2.79
C ALA A 112 18.83 -7.56 -2.75
N ARG A 113 19.12 -8.25 -1.63
CA ARG A 113 18.77 -9.67 -1.42
C ARG A 113 17.28 -9.90 -1.13
N VAL A 114 16.58 -8.87 -0.66
CA VAL A 114 15.16 -8.94 -0.29
C VAL A 114 14.30 -8.51 -1.46
N ALA A 115 14.56 -7.34 -2.04
CA ALA A 115 13.96 -6.89 -3.29
C ALA A 115 14.81 -5.77 -3.91
N ALA A 116 14.68 -5.57 -5.23
CA ALA A 116 15.27 -4.42 -5.90
C ALA A 116 14.69 -3.10 -5.35
N ASN A 117 15.50 -2.05 -5.30
CA ASN A 117 15.12 -0.71 -4.82
C ASN A 117 14.75 -0.61 -3.33
N LEU A 118 15.25 -1.51 -2.49
CA LEU A 118 15.20 -1.35 -1.03
C LEU A 118 16.47 -0.63 -0.54
N VAL A 119 16.33 0.22 0.47
CA VAL A 119 17.44 0.92 1.15
C VAL A 119 17.45 0.53 2.60
N CYS A 120 18.65 0.56 3.19
CA CYS A 120 18.78 0.25 4.60
C CYS A 120 18.39 1.47 5.44
N ASP A 121 17.31 1.35 6.21
CA ASP A 121 17.14 2.20 7.39
C ASP A 121 18.15 1.71 8.43
N THR A 122 19.29 2.38 8.53
CA THR A 122 20.37 1.98 9.44
C THR A 122 20.01 2.14 10.92
N ALA A 123 19.01 2.96 11.25
CA ALA A 123 18.53 3.12 12.63
C ALA A 123 17.63 1.94 13.03
N ALA A 124 16.70 1.55 12.16
CA ALA A 124 15.85 0.37 12.37
C ALA A 124 16.53 -0.96 12.00
N ARG A 125 17.67 -0.91 11.28
CA ARG A 125 18.35 -2.03 10.60
C ARG A 125 17.40 -2.84 9.71
N ARG A 126 16.49 -2.14 9.04
CA ARG A 126 15.43 -2.75 8.23
C ARG A 126 15.55 -2.30 6.79
N CYS A 127 15.37 -3.25 5.87
CA CYS A 127 15.21 -2.92 4.47
C CYS A 127 13.84 -2.29 4.25
N VAL A 128 13.84 -1.01 3.92
CA VAL A 128 12.64 -0.23 3.67
C VAL A 128 12.56 0.13 2.19
N PRO A 129 11.33 0.31 1.65
CA PRO A 129 11.15 0.74 0.28
C PRO A 129 11.89 2.02 -0.09
N GLY A 130 12.72 1.92 -1.13
CA GLY A 130 12.97 3.03 -2.05
C GLY A 130 13.78 4.20 -1.53
N GLY A 131 14.77 3.98 -0.67
CA GLY A 131 15.59 5.10 -0.20
C GLY A 131 14.73 6.11 0.51
N GLY A 132 14.22 5.73 1.69
CA GLY A 132 13.39 6.58 2.51
C GLY A 132 13.89 8.02 2.47
N CYS A 133 13.10 8.87 1.84
CA CYS A 133 13.40 10.29 1.70
C CYS A 133 12.34 11.06 2.48
N THR A 134 12.75 12.18 3.05
CA THR A 134 11.86 13.20 3.61
C THR A 134 11.94 14.49 2.80
N ALA A 135 12.97 14.62 1.95
CA ALA A 135 13.20 15.72 1.03
C ALA A 135 13.89 15.24 -0.27
N ASP A 136 13.72 15.99 -1.35
CA ASP A 136 14.30 15.70 -2.67
C ASP A 136 15.83 15.53 -2.63
N ALA A 137 16.52 16.26 -1.74
CA ALA A 137 17.97 16.23 -1.60
C ALA A 137 18.54 14.87 -1.13
N GLN A 138 17.70 14.01 -0.56
CA GLN A 138 18.10 12.65 -0.14
C GLN A 138 18.09 11.65 -1.31
N CYS A 139 17.51 12.04 -2.45
CA CYS A 139 17.42 11.17 -3.61
C CYS A 139 18.71 11.23 -4.43
N ALA A 140 19.35 10.06 -4.59
CA ALA A 140 20.49 9.90 -5.48
C ALA A 140 20.13 10.28 -6.92
N ALA A 141 21.10 10.73 -7.72
CA ALA A 141 20.89 11.37 -9.03
C ALA A 141 20.15 10.54 -10.11
N THR A 142 19.84 9.27 -9.85
CA THR A 142 19.10 8.37 -10.75
C THR A 142 17.76 7.96 -10.12
N PRO A 143 16.61 8.15 -10.82
CA PRO A 143 16.44 8.71 -12.16
C PRO A 143 16.74 10.23 -12.22
N ALA A 144 17.01 10.77 -13.41
CA ALA A 144 17.35 12.19 -13.58
C ALA A 144 16.27 13.10 -12.98
N THR A 145 16.68 14.07 -12.15
CA THR A 145 15.81 14.97 -11.36
C THR A 145 14.83 14.22 -10.45
N PRO A 146 15.32 13.39 -9.52
CA PRO A 146 14.45 12.64 -8.63
C PRO A 146 13.77 13.59 -7.64
N VAL A 147 12.57 13.22 -7.23
CA VAL A 147 11.78 13.93 -6.22
C VAL A 147 11.32 12.94 -5.16
N CYS A 148 11.18 13.41 -3.94
CA CYS A 148 10.69 12.61 -2.84
C CYS A 148 9.16 12.62 -2.81
N LEU A 149 8.53 11.56 -3.31
CA LEU A 149 7.08 11.43 -3.35
C LEU A 149 6.66 10.30 -2.40
N GLY A 150 5.82 10.61 -1.41
CA GLY A 150 5.30 9.60 -0.48
C GLY A 150 6.37 8.82 0.30
N GLY A 151 7.52 9.44 0.55
CA GLY A 151 8.65 8.82 1.25
C GLY A 151 9.55 7.94 0.37
N SER A 152 9.40 8.01 -0.96
CA SER A 152 10.24 7.27 -1.90
C SER A 152 10.76 8.17 -3.01
N CYS A 153 12.00 7.95 -3.43
CA CYS A 153 12.59 8.67 -4.55
C CYS A 153 12.00 8.21 -5.87
N GLN A 154 11.35 9.13 -6.60
CA GLN A 154 10.67 8.85 -7.86
C GLN A 154 11.07 9.88 -8.95
N PRO A 155 10.91 9.55 -10.25
CA PRO A 155 11.06 10.55 -11.31
C PRO A 155 10.11 11.74 -11.12
N ARG A 156 10.55 12.95 -11.49
CA ARG A 156 9.68 14.15 -11.47
C ARG A 156 8.41 14.00 -12.31
N ALA A 157 8.41 13.17 -13.36
CA ALA A 157 7.20 12.87 -14.13
C ALA A 157 6.08 12.20 -13.30
N ASN A 158 6.41 11.62 -12.15
CA ASN A 158 5.42 11.05 -11.21
C ASN A 158 4.82 12.10 -10.27
N GLN A 159 5.23 13.38 -10.36
CA GLN A 159 4.69 14.47 -9.56
C GLN A 159 3.50 15.10 -10.29
N CYS A 160 2.34 15.14 -9.64
CA CYS A 160 1.25 16.01 -10.07
C CYS A 160 1.49 17.44 -9.54
N GLN A 161 0.87 18.42 -10.16
CA GLN A 161 0.74 19.79 -9.67
C GLN A 161 -0.74 20.18 -9.53
N PHE A 162 -1.60 19.69 -10.44
CA PHE A 162 -3.01 20.06 -10.51
C PHE A 162 -3.93 18.84 -10.48
N ASP A 163 -5.16 19.03 -10.01
CA ASP A 163 -6.15 17.95 -9.91
C ASP A 163 -6.50 17.31 -11.26
N TYR A 164 -6.49 18.10 -12.34
CA TYR A 164 -6.80 17.58 -13.68
C TYR A 164 -5.78 16.54 -14.19
N GLN A 165 -4.62 16.44 -13.55
CA GLN A 165 -3.62 15.42 -13.87
C GLN A 165 -3.93 14.08 -13.16
N CYS A 166 -4.87 14.08 -12.22
CA CYS A 166 -5.30 12.93 -11.46
C CYS A 166 -6.68 12.46 -11.97
N THR A 167 -6.68 11.62 -13.00
CA THR A 167 -7.92 11.15 -13.64
C THR A 167 -8.59 9.98 -12.93
N GLY A 168 -8.02 9.47 -11.83
CA GLY A 168 -8.69 8.50 -10.98
C GLY A 168 -9.89 9.10 -10.27
N SER A 169 -10.97 8.32 -10.13
CA SER A 169 -12.20 8.76 -9.48
C SER A 169 -11.93 9.23 -8.04
N GLY A 170 -12.30 10.47 -7.73
CA GLY A 170 -12.17 11.06 -6.40
C GLY A 170 -10.72 11.39 -6.00
N GLN A 171 -9.79 11.46 -6.95
CA GLN A 171 -8.42 11.88 -6.69
C GLN A 171 -8.26 13.40 -6.78
N SER A 172 -7.41 13.94 -5.91
CA SER A 172 -6.87 15.29 -6.02
C SER A 172 -5.35 15.22 -6.04
N CYS A 173 -4.71 16.23 -6.62
CA CYS A 173 -3.28 16.38 -6.52
C CYS A 173 -2.93 16.95 -5.14
N VAL A 174 -2.23 16.17 -4.33
CA VAL A 174 -1.86 16.49 -2.95
C VAL A 174 -0.39 16.25 -2.77
N ASP A 175 0.35 17.31 -2.46
CA ASP A 175 1.80 17.25 -2.25
C ASP A 175 2.53 16.49 -3.37
N GLY A 176 2.12 16.67 -4.61
CA GLY A 176 2.72 15.98 -5.75
C GLY A 176 2.22 14.57 -6.01
N GLN A 177 1.23 14.06 -5.26
CA GLN A 177 0.65 12.72 -5.44
C GLN A 177 -0.85 12.79 -5.73
N CYS A 178 -1.33 11.94 -6.64
CA CYS A 178 -2.76 11.77 -6.87
C CYS A 178 -3.37 10.92 -5.76
N ILE A 179 -3.98 11.59 -4.78
CA ILE A 179 -4.51 10.96 -3.56
C ILE A 179 -6.03 10.96 -3.59
N VAL A 180 -6.62 9.81 -3.26
CA VAL A 180 -8.08 9.65 -3.11
C VAL A 180 -8.55 10.36 -1.85
N GLY A 181 -9.59 11.17 -1.98
CA GLY A 181 -10.29 11.79 -0.86
C GLY A 181 -11.14 10.77 -0.10
N CYS A 182 -11.22 10.92 1.22
CA CYS A 182 -12.02 10.04 2.07
C CYS A 182 -12.70 10.82 3.21
N THR A 183 -13.63 10.17 3.85
CA THR A 183 -14.32 10.59 5.08
C THR A 183 -14.27 9.44 6.08
N THR A 184 -14.55 9.72 7.35
CA THR A 184 -14.67 8.65 8.35
C THR A 184 -15.76 7.63 8.00
N ALA A 185 -16.81 8.05 7.29
CA ALA A 185 -17.93 7.19 6.88
C ALA A 185 -17.59 6.23 5.72
N ASN A 186 -16.66 6.60 4.83
CA ASN A 186 -16.30 5.78 3.67
C ASN A 186 -14.84 5.31 3.65
N ALA A 187 -14.09 5.49 4.75
CA ALA A 187 -12.67 5.14 4.82
C ALA A 187 -12.38 3.69 4.37
N ALA A 188 -13.23 2.74 4.74
CA ALA A 188 -13.07 1.32 4.41
C ALA A 188 -13.29 0.99 2.92
N THR A 189 -14.01 1.83 2.18
CA THR A 189 -14.32 1.62 0.76
C THR A 189 -13.57 2.57 -0.17
N ALA A 190 -13.23 3.77 0.30
CA ALA A 190 -12.49 4.77 -0.47
C ALA A 190 -10.97 4.53 -0.46
N CYS A 191 -10.42 4.11 0.68
CA CYS A 191 -8.98 3.88 0.80
C CYS A 191 -8.64 2.44 0.44
N ALA A 192 -7.60 2.29 -0.39
CA ALA A 192 -7.13 0.96 -0.76
C ALA A 192 -6.52 0.23 0.43
N ALA A 193 -6.34 -1.08 0.29
CA ALA A 193 -5.72 -1.91 1.32
C ALA A 193 -4.37 -1.32 1.80
N GLY A 194 -4.24 -1.16 3.11
CA GLY A 194 -3.05 -0.60 3.76
C GLY A 194 -3.04 0.91 3.93
N GLN A 195 -4.00 1.63 3.36
CA GLN A 195 -4.17 3.06 3.61
C GLN A 195 -5.17 3.31 4.74
N VAL A 196 -4.96 4.41 5.44
CA VAL A 196 -5.88 4.94 6.44
C VAL A 196 -6.39 6.30 5.99
N CYS A 197 -7.63 6.61 6.35
CA CYS A 197 -8.19 7.93 6.11
C CYS A 197 -7.67 8.90 7.17
N THR A 198 -6.84 9.86 6.77
CA THR A 198 -6.28 10.88 7.65
C THR A 198 -6.44 12.24 7.00
N ASN A 199 -7.00 13.21 7.72
CA ASN A 199 -7.28 14.56 7.20
C ASN A 199 -8.03 14.54 5.85
N SER A 200 -9.04 13.67 5.75
CA SER A 200 -9.85 13.45 4.55
C SER A 200 -9.09 12.93 3.32
N ARG A 201 -7.94 12.28 3.52
CA ARG A 201 -7.09 11.72 2.46
C ARG A 201 -6.66 10.30 2.78
N CYS A 202 -6.65 9.45 1.75
CA CYS A 202 -6.11 8.10 1.88
C CYS A 202 -4.59 8.14 1.86
N THR A 203 -3.97 7.84 3.00
CA THR A 203 -2.51 7.87 3.15
C THR A 203 -2.03 6.56 3.75
N TYR A 204 -0.79 6.17 3.44
CA TYR A 204 -0.18 5.07 4.18
C TYR A 204 0.23 5.59 5.56
N PRO A 205 0.03 4.81 6.64
CA PRO A 205 0.56 5.15 7.95
C PRO A 205 2.05 5.48 7.86
N THR A 206 2.47 6.59 8.46
CA THR A 206 3.90 6.96 8.58
C THR A 206 4.53 6.37 9.83
N THR A 207 3.70 5.90 10.76
CA THR A 207 4.08 5.21 11.99
C THR A 207 3.29 3.92 12.10
N GLY A 208 3.94 2.88 12.63
CA GLY A 208 3.31 1.60 12.86
C GLY A 208 4.31 0.65 13.50
N ALA A 209 3.83 -0.15 14.46
CA ALA A 209 4.64 -1.21 15.04
C ALA A 209 5.06 -2.19 13.93
N ASP A 210 6.13 -2.94 14.19
CA ASP A 210 6.49 -4.04 13.32
C ASP A 210 5.27 -4.96 13.12
N CYS A 211 5.05 -5.43 11.88
CA CYS A 211 3.98 -6.38 11.56
C CYS A 211 4.17 -7.71 12.29
N GLY A 212 5.33 -7.87 12.92
CA GLY A 212 5.57 -8.91 13.89
C GLY A 212 5.59 -10.29 13.25
N GLY A 213 6.15 -10.39 12.05
CA GLY A 213 6.25 -11.65 11.31
C GLY A 213 4.93 -12.16 10.76
N ARG A 214 3.88 -11.31 10.77
CA ARG A 214 2.57 -11.67 10.20
C ARG A 214 2.55 -11.57 8.67
N CYS A 215 3.54 -10.91 8.07
CA CYS A 215 3.68 -10.85 6.62
C CYS A 215 4.19 -12.18 6.07
N THR A 216 3.69 -12.59 4.91
CA THR A 216 4.19 -13.77 4.20
C THR A 216 5.57 -13.49 3.59
N ALA A 217 6.26 -14.53 3.10
CA ALA A 217 7.58 -14.38 2.47
C ALA A 217 7.59 -13.45 1.24
N ALA A 218 6.44 -13.29 0.58
CA ALA A 218 6.24 -12.40 -0.56
C ALA A 218 5.76 -10.99 -0.15
N GLN A 219 5.83 -10.66 1.14
CA GLN A 219 5.34 -9.39 1.68
C GLN A 219 6.38 -8.73 2.58
N LEU A 220 6.51 -7.42 2.43
CA LEU A 220 7.31 -6.58 3.31
C LEU A 220 6.39 -5.76 4.22
N CYS A 221 6.74 -5.69 5.50
CA CYS A 221 6.05 -4.80 6.41
C CYS A 221 6.52 -3.35 6.23
N VAL A 222 5.57 -2.47 5.94
CA VAL A 222 5.77 -1.03 5.79
C VAL A 222 4.82 -0.33 6.74
N SER A 223 5.36 0.30 7.78
CA SER A 223 4.59 1.04 8.80
C SER A 223 3.39 0.26 9.36
N GLY A 224 3.61 -1.01 9.72
CA GLY A 224 2.55 -1.88 10.28
C GLY A 224 1.60 -2.51 9.26
N THR A 225 1.84 -2.33 7.95
CA THR A 225 1.06 -2.95 6.87
C THR A 225 1.92 -3.90 6.05
N CYS A 226 1.44 -5.13 5.80
CA CYS A 226 2.09 -6.07 4.88
C CYS A 226 1.74 -5.71 3.42
N LEU A 227 2.73 -5.25 2.65
CA LEU A 227 2.59 -4.97 1.22
C LEU A 227 3.33 -6.04 0.42
N ALA A 228 2.76 -6.47 -0.71
CA ALA A 228 3.42 -7.42 -1.60
C ALA A 228 4.74 -6.84 -2.14
N THR A 229 5.79 -7.64 -2.16
CA THR A 229 7.07 -7.26 -2.77
C THR A 229 6.95 -7.29 -4.29
N CYS A 230 7.69 -6.42 -4.98
CA CYS A 230 7.70 -6.34 -6.43
C CYS A 230 9.07 -5.93 -6.95
N THR A 231 9.33 -6.22 -8.22
CA THR A 231 10.52 -5.73 -8.95
C THR A 231 10.14 -4.79 -10.09
N ALA A 232 8.89 -4.84 -10.56
CA ALA A 232 8.34 -3.96 -11.59
C ALA A 232 6.83 -3.76 -11.36
N ASP A 233 6.27 -2.71 -11.97
CA ASP A 233 4.84 -2.38 -11.88
C ASP A 233 3.95 -3.55 -12.32
N ALA A 234 4.37 -4.31 -13.33
CA ALA A 234 3.62 -5.45 -13.86
C ALA A 234 3.46 -6.60 -12.86
N THR A 235 4.25 -6.63 -11.78
CA THR A 235 4.11 -7.61 -10.69
C THR A 235 2.98 -7.24 -9.73
N CYS A 236 2.57 -5.97 -9.72
CA CYS A 236 1.52 -5.49 -8.84
C CYS A 236 0.13 -5.67 -9.43
N GLY A 237 -0.88 -5.80 -8.55
CA GLY A 237 -2.27 -5.91 -8.98
C GLY A 237 -2.79 -4.64 -9.65
N SER A 238 -4.01 -4.70 -10.18
CA SER A 238 -4.67 -3.53 -10.79
C SER A 238 -4.66 -2.33 -9.84
N ASN A 239 -4.36 -1.13 -10.38
CA ASN A 239 -4.24 0.14 -9.65
C ASN A 239 -3.10 0.18 -8.61
N GLN A 240 -2.11 -0.72 -8.73
CA GLN A 240 -0.89 -0.69 -7.92
C GLN A 240 0.35 -0.62 -8.81
N VAL A 241 1.42 -0.06 -8.24
CA VAL A 241 2.68 0.18 -8.92
C VAL A 241 3.82 -0.13 -7.96
N CYS A 242 4.96 -0.50 -8.51
CA CYS A 242 6.10 -0.92 -7.73
C CYS A 242 6.89 0.31 -7.29
N VAL A 243 6.71 0.72 -6.04
CA VAL A 243 7.41 1.87 -5.46
C VAL A 243 8.31 1.37 -4.34
N GLY A 244 9.62 1.46 -4.56
CA GLY A 244 10.60 0.98 -3.58
C GLY A 244 10.47 -0.52 -3.29
N GLY A 245 10.23 -1.34 -4.30
CA GLY A 245 10.19 -2.80 -4.12
C GLY A 245 8.95 -3.36 -3.41
N VAL A 246 7.93 -2.52 -3.17
CA VAL A 246 6.60 -2.95 -2.70
C VAL A 246 5.48 -2.40 -3.56
N CYS A 247 4.40 -3.16 -3.68
CA CYS A 247 3.20 -2.73 -4.38
C CYS A 247 2.43 -1.71 -3.55
N ARG A 248 2.35 -0.48 -4.06
CA ARG A 248 1.55 0.62 -3.49
C ARG A 248 0.49 1.04 -4.49
N VAL A 249 -0.55 1.71 -4.00
CA VAL A 249 -1.54 2.36 -4.87
C VAL A 249 -0.83 3.28 -5.87
N ASP A 250 -1.27 3.24 -7.13
CA ASP A 250 -0.81 4.15 -8.16
C ASP A 250 -1.25 5.58 -7.85
N THR A 251 -0.31 6.40 -7.39
CA THR A 251 -0.51 7.83 -7.11
C THR A 251 0.08 8.73 -8.19
N ARG A 252 0.51 8.15 -9.31
CA ARG A 252 1.12 8.91 -10.41
C ARG A 252 0.06 9.68 -11.20
N PRO A 253 0.43 10.85 -11.76
CA PRO A 253 -0.38 11.53 -12.74
C PRO A 253 -0.78 10.60 -13.88
N ARG A 254 -2.04 10.72 -14.30
CA ARG A 254 -2.59 10.07 -15.48
C ARG A 254 -3.16 11.17 -16.37
N PRO A 255 -2.31 11.82 -17.18
CA PRO A 255 -2.75 12.94 -17.99
C PRO A 255 -3.85 12.49 -18.95
N PHE A 256 -4.84 13.35 -19.16
CA PHE A 256 -5.95 13.10 -20.07
C PHE A 256 -5.49 13.03 -21.53
N CYS A 257 -4.47 13.82 -21.87
CA CYS A 257 -3.86 13.85 -23.19
C CYS A 257 -2.32 13.86 -23.08
N THR A 258 -1.67 13.37 -24.12
CA THR A 258 -0.24 13.48 -24.39
C THR A 258 0.06 14.20 -25.71
N MET A 259 -0.96 14.40 -26.56
CA MET A 259 -0.87 15.11 -27.83
C MET A 259 -2.20 15.78 -28.20
N ASP A 260 -2.13 16.81 -29.06
CA ASP A 260 -3.28 17.63 -29.44
C ASP A 260 -4.42 16.85 -30.11
N SER A 261 -4.11 15.79 -30.86
CA SER A 261 -5.10 14.96 -31.55
C SER A 261 -6.03 14.17 -30.63
N GLN A 262 -5.71 14.07 -29.34
CA GLN A 262 -6.58 13.47 -28.33
C GLN A 262 -7.62 14.45 -27.79
N CYS A 263 -7.48 15.73 -28.12
CA CYS A 263 -8.40 16.78 -27.71
C CYS A 263 -9.44 17.06 -28.78
N ASN A 264 -10.58 17.58 -28.35
CA ASN A 264 -11.63 18.04 -29.25
C ASN A 264 -11.13 19.16 -30.17
N ALA A 265 -11.83 19.38 -31.28
CA ALA A 265 -11.53 20.47 -32.20
C ALA A 265 -11.38 21.81 -31.46
N ASN A 266 -10.41 22.62 -31.90
CA ASN A 266 -10.02 23.91 -31.28
C ASN A 266 -9.46 23.78 -29.85
N SER A 267 -9.00 22.60 -29.45
CA SER A 267 -8.30 22.38 -28.19
C SER A 267 -6.95 21.72 -28.45
N VAL A 268 -6.00 22.00 -27.58
CA VAL A 268 -4.65 21.45 -27.63
C VAL A 268 -4.31 20.80 -26.31
N CYS A 269 -3.39 19.85 -26.34
CA CYS A 269 -2.91 19.23 -25.12
C CYS A 269 -1.88 20.15 -24.46
N ASN A 270 -2.21 20.61 -23.26
CA ASN A 270 -1.33 21.44 -22.46
C ASN A 270 -1.21 20.82 -21.06
N ASN A 271 0.02 20.43 -20.70
CA ASN A 271 0.35 19.84 -19.41
C ASN A 271 -0.53 18.63 -18.99
N GLY A 272 -0.99 17.86 -19.97
CA GLY A 272 -1.84 16.69 -19.73
C GLY A 272 -3.34 16.96 -19.65
N ALA A 273 -3.79 18.20 -19.90
CA ALA A 273 -5.19 18.56 -20.03
C ALA A 273 -5.48 19.19 -21.40
N CYS A 274 -6.68 18.94 -21.92
CA CYS A 274 -7.14 19.62 -23.13
C CYS A 274 -7.56 21.04 -22.79
N ARG A 275 -6.85 22.01 -23.36
CA ARG A 275 -7.15 23.43 -23.23
C ARG A 275 -7.65 23.98 -24.54
N ARG A 276 -8.77 24.69 -24.49
CA ARG A 276 -9.31 25.36 -25.67
C ARG A 276 -8.39 26.53 -26.05
N LEU A 277 -8.18 26.72 -27.33
CA LEU A 277 -7.59 27.96 -27.84
C LEU A 277 -8.52 29.13 -27.51
N CYS A 278 -7.95 30.29 -27.17
CA CYS A 278 -8.74 31.49 -26.94
C CYS A 278 -9.53 31.84 -28.21
N PRO A 279 -10.86 32.02 -28.13
CA PRO A 279 -11.65 32.39 -29.30
C PRO A 279 -11.23 33.74 -29.92
N THR A 280 -10.96 34.75 -29.09
CA THR A 280 -10.64 36.12 -29.54
C THR A 280 -9.49 36.72 -28.73
N PRO A 281 -8.26 36.19 -28.84
CA PRO A 281 -7.15 36.48 -27.92
C PRO A 281 -6.67 37.94 -27.94
N SER A 282 -6.96 38.69 -29.01
CA SER A 282 -6.57 40.10 -29.18
C SER A 282 -7.72 41.09 -28.94
N THR A 283 -8.94 40.60 -28.70
CA THR A 283 -10.14 41.45 -28.65
C THR A 283 -10.60 41.73 -27.22
N MET A 284 -10.34 40.82 -26.27
CA MET A 284 -10.71 40.96 -24.87
C MET A 284 -9.60 40.42 -23.95
N PRO A 285 -9.45 40.94 -22.72
CA PRO A 285 -8.42 40.47 -21.78
C PRO A 285 -8.50 38.97 -21.44
N ASP A 286 -9.70 38.40 -21.43
CA ASP A 286 -9.94 36.96 -21.19
C ASP A 286 -10.00 36.14 -22.49
N GLY A 287 -9.79 36.78 -23.66
CA GLY A 287 -9.89 36.13 -24.96
C GLY A 287 -11.25 35.49 -25.28
N ALA A 288 -12.32 35.92 -24.59
CA ALA A 288 -13.65 35.28 -24.56
C ALA A 288 -13.68 33.87 -23.95
N CYS A 289 -12.69 33.51 -23.14
CA CYS A 289 -12.64 32.21 -22.47
C CYS A 289 -13.79 32.00 -21.47
N MET A 290 -14.30 33.06 -20.85
CA MET A 290 -15.45 32.98 -19.95
C MET A 290 -16.76 32.58 -20.66
N THR A 291 -16.84 32.77 -21.99
CA THR A 291 -17.99 32.31 -22.79
C THR A 291 -17.98 30.80 -23.04
N VAL A 292 -16.81 30.18 -22.85
CA VAL A 292 -16.60 28.74 -22.99
C VAL A 292 -16.87 28.05 -21.67
N ASP A 293 -16.22 28.55 -20.62
CA ASP A 293 -16.34 28.06 -19.25
C ASP A 293 -15.89 29.16 -18.29
N VAL A 294 -16.72 29.45 -17.29
CA VAL A 294 -16.44 30.48 -16.27
C VAL A 294 -15.23 30.15 -15.38
N GLN A 295 -14.84 28.87 -15.30
CA GLN A 295 -13.66 28.42 -14.56
C GLN A 295 -12.35 28.75 -15.28
N PHE A 296 -12.39 28.93 -16.60
CA PHE A 296 -11.25 29.33 -17.44
C PHE A 296 -11.39 30.79 -17.87
N ASN A 297 -11.16 31.69 -16.92
CA ASN A 297 -11.40 33.12 -17.08
C ASN A 297 -10.19 33.91 -17.60
N LEU A 298 -9.12 33.24 -18.02
CA LEU A 298 -7.91 33.88 -18.54
C LEU A 298 -7.53 33.31 -19.91
N CYS A 299 -7.14 34.21 -20.80
CA CYS A 299 -6.45 33.86 -22.04
C CYS A 299 -4.95 34.07 -21.83
N ALA A 300 -4.19 32.97 -21.84
CA ALA A 300 -2.77 33.01 -21.57
C ALA A 300 -1.98 32.23 -22.61
N THR A 301 -0.82 32.76 -22.99
CA THR A 301 0.04 32.15 -23.99
C THR A 301 0.88 31.05 -23.36
N ASP A 302 0.84 29.85 -23.94
CA ASP A 302 1.70 28.74 -23.53
C ASP A 302 3.15 28.94 -23.98
N THR A 303 4.04 28.03 -23.59
CA THR A 303 5.46 28.07 -23.96
C THR A 303 5.71 27.94 -25.46
N MET A 304 4.70 27.53 -26.23
CA MET A 304 4.76 27.39 -27.69
C MET A 304 4.12 28.58 -28.42
N GLY A 305 3.73 29.63 -27.71
CA GLY A 305 3.13 30.83 -28.31
C GLY A 305 1.63 30.73 -28.60
N ARG A 306 0.95 29.68 -28.12
CA ARG A 306 -0.49 29.47 -28.35
C ARG A 306 -1.29 30.09 -27.21
N SER A 307 -2.32 30.88 -27.53
CA SER A 307 -3.20 31.46 -26.52
C SER A 307 -4.28 30.45 -26.09
N LEU A 308 -4.27 30.06 -24.82
CA LEU A 308 -5.12 29.03 -24.23
C LEU A 308 -6.03 29.60 -23.15
N CYS A 309 -7.25 29.09 -23.09
CA CYS A 309 -8.17 29.31 -21.98
C CYS A 309 -7.68 28.53 -20.76
N THR A 310 -7.34 29.24 -19.70
CA THR A 310 -6.77 28.70 -18.46
C THR A 310 -7.42 29.32 -17.24
N SER A 311 -7.27 28.67 -16.09
CA SER A 311 -7.75 29.20 -14.81
C SER A 311 -6.69 30.09 -14.16
N THR A 312 -7.10 31.00 -13.27
CA THR A 312 -6.16 31.75 -12.41
C THR A 312 -5.17 30.84 -11.69
N ASN A 313 -5.63 29.64 -11.29
CA ASN A 313 -4.82 28.67 -10.58
C ASN A 313 -3.68 28.11 -11.44
N GLU A 314 -3.92 27.90 -12.73
CA GLU A 314 -2.91 27.42 -13.68
C GLU A 314 -1.90 28.50 -14.04
N GLN A 315 -2.34 29.76 -14.09
CA GLN A 315 -1.45 30.89 -14.39
C GLN A 315 -0.61 31.33 -13.20
N ARG A 316 -1.13 31.15 -11.99
CA ARG A 316 -0.48 31.55 -10.74
C ARG A 316 -0.57 30.45 -9.70
N PRO A 317 0.07 29.29 -9.94
CA PRO A 317 0.12 28.23 -8.95
C PRO A 317 0.90 28.71 -7.72
N GLU A 318 0.35 28.48 -6.54
CA GLU A 318 1.00 28.84 -5.27
C GLU A 318 2.06 27.80 -4.87
N CYS A 319 1.89 26.55 -5.29
CA CYS A 319 2.75 25.44 -4.92
C CYS A 319 2.76 24.32 -5.96
N ALA A 320 3.85 23.55 -5.98
CA ALA A 320 3.85 22.19 -6.52
C ALA A 320 3.96 21.15 -5.39
N ARG A 321 4.52 21.58 -4.25
CA ARG A 321 4.75 20.79 -3.05
C ARG A 321 4.42 21.61 -1.81
N SER A 322 4.08 20.94 -0.72
CA SER A 322 3.77 21.56 0.57
C SER A 322 4.99 22.28 1.15
N SER A 323 6.21 21.92 0.72
CA SER A 323 7.43 22.66 1.01
C SER A 323 7.51 24.05 0.36
N ASN A 324 6.67 24.35 -0.64
CA ASN A 324 6.53 25.70 -1.19
C ASN A 324 5.56 26.55 -0.37
N CYS A 325 4.79 25.94 0.52
CA CYS A 325 3.83 26.61 1.37
C CYS A 325 4.46 27.06 2.69
N THR A 326 3.83 28.05 3.34
CA THR A 326 4.13 28.37 4.73
C THR A 326 3.84 27.19 5.64
N ALA A 327 4.57 27.10 6.76
CA ALA A 327 4.50 25.98 7.68
C ALA A 327 3.05 25.63 8.09
N GLY A 328 2.71 24.34 8.03
CA GLY A 328 1.39 23.82 8.40
C GLY A 328 0.36 23.76 7.26
N ARG A 329 0.65 24.31 6.08
CA ARG A 329 -0.24 24.22 4.91
C ARG A 329 0.14 23.05 4.01
N THR A 330 -0.86 22.43 3.40
CA THR A 330 -0.70 21.35 2.43
C THR A 330 -0.87 21.92 1.03
N CYS A 331 -0.02 21.51 0.09
CA CYS A 331 -0.22 21.83 -1.32
C CYS A 331 -1.30 20.92 -1.90
N VAL A 332 -2.38 21.51 -2.40
CA VAL A 332 -3.51 20.79 -2.97
C VAL A 332 -3.98 21.52 -4.20
N ASN A 333 -4.01 20.84 -5.34
CA ASN A 333 -4.38 21.45 -6.62
C ASN A 333 -3.64 22.78 -6.87
N ALA A 334 -2.33 22.78 -6.71
CA ALA A 334 -1.46 23.95 -6.80
C ALA A 334 -1.79 25.15 -5.89
N ARG A 335 -2.60 24.95 -4.84
CA ARG A 335 -2.89 25.95 -3.82
C ARG A 335 -2.39 25.49 -2.47
N CYS A 336 -1.82 26.41 -1.70
CA CYS A 336 -1.57 26.15 -0.30
C CYS A 336 -2.91 26.23 0.44
N GLN A 337 -3.23 25.27 1.29
CA GLN A 337 -4.40 25.35 2.18
C GLN A 337 -4.14 24.66 3.51
#